data_AF-A0A1G5QFE9-F1
#
_entry.id   AF-A0A1G5QFE9-F1
#
_cell.length_a   1.000
_cell.length_b   1.000
_cell.length_c   1.000
_cell.angle_alpha   90.00
_cell.angle_beta   90.00
_cell.angle_gamma   90.00
#
_symmetry.space_group_name_H-M   'P 1'
#
loop_
_entity.id
_entity.type
_entity.pdbx_description
1 polymer ?
#
loop_
_entity_poly.entity_id
_entity_poly.type
_entity_poly.pdbx_seq_one_letter_code
_entity_poly.pdbx_strand_id
1 'polypeptide(L)' 'MKLSDIGSTILLEIDKFKINDNRVFSKCEYHNPIGSRKDRTFLHIVNILDKEGKIRSGMTDERKEKIRSSV' A
#
# COMPACT_ATOMS: atom_id res chain seq x y z
N MET A 1 8.70 -9.38 8.26
CA MET A 1 7.89 -8.67 7.25
C MET A 1 8.81 -8.24 6.12
N LYS A 2 8.53 -8.67 4.90
CA LYS A 2 9.33 -8.41 3.70
C LYS A 2 8.49 -7.59 2.70
N LEU A 3 9.15 -6.83 1.82
CA LEU A 3 8.47 -6.11 0.73
C LEU A 3 7.70 -7.05 -0.21
N SER A 4 8.16 -8.30 -0.33
CA SER A 4 7.47 -9.37 -1.08
C SER A 4 6.10 -9.73 -0.52
N ASP A 5 5.81 -9.34 0.73
CA ASP A 5 4.54 -9.63 1.39
C ASP A 5 3.46 -8.60 1.03
N ILE A 6 3.82 -7.52 0.32
CA ILE A 6 2.87 -6.51 -0.18
C ILE A 6 2.21 -7.04 -1.45
N GLY A 7 0.88 -7.10 -1.43
CA GLY A 7 0.06 -7.55 -2.54
C GLY A 7 -0.34 -9.02 -2.42
N SER A 8 -0.71 -9.64 -3.56
CA SER A 8 -1.23 -11.03 -3.61
C SER A 8 -2.30 -11.36 -2.54
N THR A 9 -3.06 -10.34 -2.14
CA THR A 9 -4.06 -10.43 -1.09
C THR A 9 -5.26 -11.28 -1.52
N ILE A 10 -5.93 -11.87 -0.54
CA ILE A 10 -7.08 -12.74 -0.75
C ILE A 10 -8.19 -11.99 -1.50
N LEU A 11 -8.80 -12.67 -2.47
CA LEU A 11 -10.07 -12.27 -3.08
C LEU A 11 -11.15 -13.18 -2.49
N LEU A 12 -12.02 -12.61 -1.65
CA LEU A 12 -13.02 -13.35 -0.90
C LEU A 12 -14.40 -13.16 -1.54
N GLU A 13 -15.10 -14.24 -1.85
CA GLU A 13 -16.53 -14.20 -2.23
C GLU A 13 -17.38 -13.96 -0.97
N ILE A 14 -18.34 -13.04 -1.05
CA ILE A 14 -19.22 -12.69 0.06
C ILE A 14 -20.66 -13.08 -0.27
N ASP A 15 -21.02 -14.30 0.10
CA ASP A 15 -22.34 -14.87 -0.18
C ASP A 15 -23.49 -14.13 0.52
N LYS A 16 -23.21 -13.51 1.68
CA LYS A 16 -24.23 -12.81 2.48
C LYS A 16 -24.84 -11.59 1.77
N PHE A 17 -24.18 -11.03 0.75
CA PHE A 17 -24.67 -9.88 -0.02
C PHE A 17 -25.25 -10.26 -1.39
N LYS A 18 -25.53 -11.54 -1.61
CA LYS A 18 -26.10 -12.04 -2.85
C LYS A 18 -27.55 -11.55 -3.03
N ILE A 19 -27.80 -10.79 -4.10
CA ILE A 19 -29.10 -10.29 -4.56
C ILE A 19 -29.23 -10.68 -6.04
N ASN A 20 -30.34 -11.34 -6.42
CA ASN A 20 -30.62 -11.73 -7.81
C ASN A 20 -29.50 -12.55 -8.47
N ASP A 21 -28.97 -13.53 -7.74
CA ASP A 21 -27.93 -14.45 -8.21
C ASP A 21 -26.58 -13.79 -8.59
N ASN A 22 -26.34 -12.55 -8.19
CA ASN A 22 -25.04 -11.90 -8.38
C ASN A 22 -23.93 -12.57 -7.52
N ARG A 23 -22.67 -12.29 -7.89
CA ARG A 23 -21.50 -12.69 -7.11
C ARG A 23 -20.76 -11.44 -6.66
N VAL A 24 -20.53 -11.32 -5.36
CA VAL A 24 -19.84 -10.16 -4.76
C VAL A 24 -18.50 -10.63 -4.23
N PHE A 25 -17.43 -9.93 -4.60
CA PHE A 25 -16.08 -10.23 -4.13
C PHE A 25 -15.46 -9.02 -3.45
N SER A 26 -14.73 -9.27 -2.36
CA SER A 26 -13.92 -8.27 -1.68
C SER A 26 -12.44 -8.59 -1.84
N LYS A 27 -11.67 -7.58 -2.28
CA LYS A 27 -10.22 -7.64 -2.29
C LYS A 27 -9.71 -7.22 -0.91
N CYS A 28 -9.20 -8.18 -0.14
CA CYS A 28 -8.86 -8.00 1.26
C CYS A 28 -7.49 -7.32 1.46
N GLU A 29 -7.38 -6.05 1.05
CA GLU A 29 -6.13 -5.27 1.11
C GLU A 29 -5.67 -4.90 2.53
N TYR A 30 -6.47 -5.21 3.54
CA TYR A 30 -6.07 -5.14 4.94
C TYR A 30 -5.11 -6.28 5.34
N HIS A 31 -4.90 -7.29 4.48
CA HIS A 31 -3.86 -8.31 4.66
C HIS A 31 -2.48 -7.86 4.20
N ASN A 32 -2.35 -6.67 3.58
CA ASN A 32 -1.03 -6.12 3.36
C ASN A 32 -0.36 -5.80 4.71
N PRO A 33 0.98 -5.79 4.76
CA PRO A 33 1.79 -5.46 5.93
C PRO A 33 1.28 -4.38 6.90
N ILE A 34 0.97 -3.18 6.42
CA ILE A 34 0.51 -2.06 7.28
C ILE A 34 -1.01 -2.05 7.46
N GLY A 35 -1.71 -3.07 6.97
CA GLY A 35 -3.14 -3.21 7.12
C GLY A 35 -3.96 -2.40 6.11
N SER A 36 -3.35 -1.90 5.03
CA SER A 36 -4.12 -1.14 4.02
C SER A 36 -3.55 -1.25 2.62
N ARG A 37 -4.37 -0.88 1.63
CA ARG A 37 -3.97 -0.80 0.22
C ARG A 37 -2.83 0.21 -0.03
N LYS A 38 -2.54 1.12 0.91
CA LYS A 38 -1.50 2.14 0.74
C LYS A 38 -0.10 1.54 0.64
N ASP A 39 0.12 0.32 1.14
CA ASP A 39 1.39 -0.39 0.95
C ASP A 39 1.79 -0.49 -0.51
N ARG A 40 0.85 -0.84 -1.38
CA ARG A 40 1.10 -0.96 -2.82
C ARG A 40 1.46 0.39 -3.43
N THR A 41 0.71 1.43 -3.08
CA THR A 41 0.94 2.78 -3.60
C THR A 41 2.29 3.31 -3.15
N PHE A 42 2.64 3.12 -1.88
CA PHE A 42 3.92 3.55 -1.33
C PHE A 42 5.09 2.82 -1.98
N LEU A 43 5.02 1.48 -2.07
CA LEU A 43 6.03 0.67 -2.75
C LEU A 43 6.23 1.11 -4.20
N HIS A 44 5.14 1.36 -4.93
CA HIS A 44 5.20 1.82 -6.32
C HIS A 44 5.90 3.18 -6.45
N ILE A 45 5.53 4.16 -5.61
CA ILE A 45 6.15 5.50 -5.62
C ILE A 45 7.64 5.40 -5.33
N VAL A 46 8.02 4.67 -4.27
CA VAL A 46 9.43 4.48 -3.89
C VAL A 46 10.22 3.85 -5.04
N ASN A 47 9.70 2.77 -5.63
CA ASN A 47 10.40 2.09 -6.74
C ASN A 47 10.56 3.00 -7.98
N ILE A 48 9.58 3.84 -8.29
CA ILE A 48 9.70 4.82 -9.38
C ILE A 48 10.77 5.86 -9.06
N LEU A 49 10.70 6.47 -7.88
CA LEU A 49 11.62 7.52 -7.49
C LEU A 49 13.07 7.02 -7.40
N ASP A 50 13.27 5.79 -6.92
CA ASP A 50 14.58 5.13 -6.86
C ASP A 50 15.11 4.85 -8.27
N LYS A 51 14.27 4.31 -9.15
CA LYS A 51 14.60 4.08 -10.57
C LYS A 51 14.93 5.38 -11.31
N GLU A 52 14.28 6.49 -10.97
CA GLU A 52 14.55 7.82 -11.52
C GLU A 52 15.73 8.54 -10.85
N GLY A 53 16.35 7.94 -9.81
CA GLY A 53 17.45 8.54 -9.06
C GLY A 53 17.04 9.76 -8.21
N LYS A 54 15.75 9.97 -8.00
CA LYS A 54 15.18 11.08 -7.22
C LYS A 54 15.28 10.87 -5.71
N ILE A 55 15.33 9.62 -5.27
CA ILE A 55 15.61 9.25 -3.88
C ILE A 55 16.84 8.34 -3.81
N ARG A 56 17.46 8.28 -2.63
CA ARG A 56 18.66 7.46 -2.38
C ARG A 56 18.54 6.84 -1.00
N SER A 57 19.25 5.73 -0.78
CA SER A 57 19.34 5.13 0.55
C SER A 57 19.85 6.15 1.58
N GLY A 58 19.15 6.25 2.71
CA GLY A 58 19.47 7.21 3.79
C GLY A 58 18.99 8.65 3.55
N MET A 59 18.34 8.95 2.42
CA MET A 59 17.75 10.26 2.17
C MET A 59 16.50 10.46 3.03
N THR A 60 16.45 11.57 3.76
CA THR A 60 15.28 11.95 4.56
C THR A 60 14.28 12.70 3.69
N ASP A 61 12.98 12.43 3.87
CA ASP A 61 11.92 13.24 3.27
C ASP A 61 11.95 14.65 3.88
N GLU A 62 12.35 15.62 3.06
CA GLU A 62 12.55 17.04 3.40
C GLU A 62 11.30 17.67 4.03
N ARG A 63 10.10 17.13 3.73
CA ARG A 63 8.84 17.59 4.32
C ARG A 63 8.72 17.27 5.80
N LYS A 64 9.38 16.21 6.29
CA LYS A 64 9.43 15.90 7.74
C LYS A 64 10.34 16.84 8.51
N GLU A 65 11.42 17.32 7.89
CA GLU A 65 12.31 18.30 8.53
C GLU A 65 11.60 19.63 8.75
N LYS A 66 10.83 20.10 7.76
CA LYS A 66 10.11 21.36 7.87
C LYS A 66 9.07 21.38 8.99
N ILE A 67 8.39 20.25 9.22
CA ILE A 67 7.41 20.11 10.31
C ILE A 67 8.13 20.05 11.68
N ARG A 68 9.32 19.44 11.77
CA ARG A 68 10.12 19.42 13.01
C ARG A 68 10.78 20.76 13.33
N SER A 69 11.14 21.56 12.32
CA SER A 69 11.69 22.90 12.52
C SER A 69 10.64 23.97 12.86
N SER A 70 9.36 23.61 12.79
CA SER A 70 8.23 24.52 13.04
C SER A 70 7.48 24.19 14.34
N VAL A 71 8.07 23.36 15.21
CA VAL A 71 7.61 23.08 16.57
C VAL A 71 8.71 23.46 17.56
#